data_AF-A0A661X3P9-F1
#
_entry.id   AF-A0A661X3P9-F1
#
_cell.length_a   1.000
_cell.length_b   1.000
_cell.length_c   1.000
_cell.angle_alpha   90.00
_cell.angle_beta   90.00
_cell.angle_gamma   90.00
#
_symmetry.space_group_name_H-M   'P 1'
#
loop_
_entity.id
_entity.type
_entity.pdbx_description
1 polymer ?
#
loop_
_entity_poly.entity_id
_entity_poly.type
_entity_poly.pdbx_seq_one_letter_code
_entity_poly.pdbx_strand_id
1 'polypeptide(L)'
;MRKEELIRQLKSIKAPEPNEKDSLQAKERLIKKVRTSFPKIIQERRMIIMKRRVLALAVVTSIVVVALILSTVLPARRVTSAKQIAKDVIAKEMHVTVDDEDMIVEGNIVIVTVNGKEVTVDTKEAKIMKISMPEPASLTEEERNRAIEIFRNSPEVKNFPIPVMTAPPENGDEGNKNGGFIITDEDEAIEKEKYVDLSNATIVSVKGYTFPNGKEKYASIEVQSDLLPKGYSATFFVDLKKGKIVSGGMGPSGSVKPGFIKKP
;
A
#
# COMPACT_ATOMS: atom_id res chain seq x y z
N MET A 1 -81.97 -51.77 -45.27
CA MET A 1 -80.69 -52.27 -45.82
C MET A 1 -79.75 -51.18 -46.34
N ARG A 2 -80.17 -50.19 -47.18
CA ARG A 2 -79.23 -49.17 -47.72
C ARG A 2 -78.47 -48.29 -46.70
N LYS A 3 -79.03 -48.05 -45.51
CA LYS A 3 -78.44 -47.14 -44.51
C LYS A 3 -77.27 -47.77 -43.74
N GLU A 4 -77.35 -49.06 -43.45
CA GLU A 4 -76.30 -49.81 -42.75
C GLU A 4 -75.10 -50.07 -43.64
N GLU A 5 -75.36 -50.26 -44.94
CA GLU A 5 -74.33 -50.43 -45.96
C GLU A 5 -73.51 -49.14 -46.17
N LEU A 6 -74.19 -47.98 -46.20
CA LEU A 6 -73.53 -46.66 -46.23
C LEU A 6 -72.67 -46.40 -44.98
N ILE A 7 -73.14 -46.78 -43.79
CA ILE A 7 -72.37 -46.63 -42.54
C ILE A 7 -71.15 -47.57 -42.54
N ARG A 8 -71.28 -48.79 -43.07
CA ARG A 8 -70.14 -49.71 -43.25
C ARG A 8 -69.12 -49.16 -44.24
N GLN A 9 -69.57 -48.60 -45.36
CA GLN A 9 -68.69 -47.98 -46.36
C GLN A 9 -67.97 -46.75 -45.82
N LEU A 10 -68.63 -45.91 -45.02
CA LEU A 10 -68.00 -44.76 -44.36
C LEU A 10 -66.99 -45.19 -43.29
N LYS A 11 -67.27 -46.27 -42.54
CA LYS A 11 -66.34 -46.82 -41.55
C LYS A 11 -65.15 -47.56 -42.17
N SER A 12 -65.24 -48.02 -43.42
CA SER A 12 -64.14 -48.70 -44.12
C SER A 12 -63.19 -47.73 -44.83
N ILE A 13 -63.54 -46.45 -44.98
CA ILE A 13 -62.64 -45.43 -45.52
C ILE A 13 -61.64 -45.05 -44.43
N LYS A 14 -60.43 -45.61 -44.52
CA LYS A 14 -59.31 -45.24 -43.65
C LYS A 14 -59.01 -43.76 -43.88
N ALA A 15 -59.11 -42.94 -42.83
CA ALA A 15 -58.81 -41.51 -42.92
C ALA A 15 -57.38 -41.35 -43.50
N PRO A 16 -57.18 -40.44 -44.48
CA PRO A 16 -55.85 -40.21 -45.03
C PRO A 16 -54.93 -39.78 -43.88
N GLU A 17 -53.77 -40.45 -43.77
CA GLU A 17 -52.77 -40.05 -42.79
C GLU A 17 -52.38 -38.59 -43.04
N PRO A 18 -52.38 -37.74 -42.01
CA PRO A 18 -52.14 -36.31 -42.19
C PRO A 18 -50.73 -36.12 -42.76
N ASN A 19 -50.67 -35.72 -44.03
CA ASN A 19 -49.44 -35.37 -44.70
C ASN A 19 -48.76 -34.21 -43.93
N GLU A 20 -47.54 -34.43 -43.44
CA GLU A 20 -46.81 -33.45 -42.62
C GLU A 20 -46.67 -32.10 -43.32
N LYS A 21 -46.54 -32.10 -44.66
CA LYS A 21 -46.47 -30.88 -45.46
C LYS A 21 -47.76 -30.08 -45.42
N ASP A 22 -48.91 -30.75 -45.45
CA ASP A 22 -50.22 -30.10 -45.41
C ASP A 22 -50.54 -29.59 -44.00
N SER A 23 -50.10 -30.31 -42.97
CA SER A 23 -50.16 -29.88 -41.57
C SER A 23 -49.30 -28.63 -41.31
N LEU A 24 -48.07 -28.59 -41.85
CA LEU A 24 -47.20 -27.42 -41.78
C LEU A 24 -47.77 -26.23 -42.53
N GLN A 25 -48.27 -26.42 -43.76
CA GLN A 25 -48.95 -25.36 -44.51
C GLN A 25 -50.20 -24.85 -43.80
N ALA A 26 -51.00 -25.73 -43.21
CA ALA A 26 -52.17 -25.33 -42.43
C ALA A 26 -51.77 -24.49 -41.22
N LYS A 27 -50.71 -24.88 -40.49
CA LYS A 27 -50.15 -24.10 -39.37
C LYS A 27 -49.66 -22.73 -39.84
N GLU A 28 -48.92 -22.65 -40.94
CA GLU A 28 -48.43 -21.37 -41.48
C GLU A 28 -49.56 -20.46 -41.94
N ARG A 29 -50.58 -21.00 -42.62
CA ARG A 29 -51.78 -20.24 -43.01
C ARG A 29 -52.53 -19.73 -41.79
N LEU A 30 -52.64 -20.54 -40.74
CA LEU A 30 -53.29 -20.17 -39.48
C LEU A 30 -52.50 -19.09 -38.75
N ILE A 31 -51.17 -19.21 -38.67
CA ILE A 31 -50.27 -18.19 -38.12
C ILE A 31 -50.38 -16.88 -38.92
N LYS A 32 -50.42 -16.96 -40.26
CA LYS A 32 -50.58 -15.81 -41.14
C LYS A 32 -51.92 -15.12 -40.90
N LYS A 33 -53.02 -15.89 -40.81
CA LYS A 33 -54.37 -15.37 -40.57
C LYS A 33 -54.50 -14.74 -39.19
N VAL A 34 -53.96 -15.36 -38.15
CA VAL A 34 -53.90 -14.77 -36.80
C VAL A 34 -53.06 -13.49 -36.80
N ARG A 35 -51.96 -13.44 -37.58
CA ARG A 35 -51.15 -12.23 -37.73
C ARG A 35 -51.89 -11.07 -38.38
N THR A 36 -52.71 -11.35 -39.40
CA THR A 36 -53.49 -10.33 -40.08
C THR A 36 -54.74 -9.89 -39.31
N SER A 37 -55.37 -10.81 -38.56
CA SER A 37 -56.61 -10.51 -37.84
C SER A 37 -56.39 -9.82 -36.50
N PHE A 38 -55.20 -9.96 -35.89
CA PHE A 38 -54.92 -9.39 -34.56
C PHE A 38 -53.61 -8.59 -34.49
N PRO A 39 -53.42 -7.57 -35.36
CA PRO A 39 -52.17 -6.80 -35.41
C PRO A 39 -51.87 -6.07 -34.10
N LYS A 40 -52.90 -5.54 -33.43
CA LYS A 40 -52.78 -4.85 -32.13
C LYS A 40 -52.21 -5.77 -31.03
N ILE A 41 -52.74 -6.98 -30.90
CA ILE A 41 -52.30 -7.98 -29.89
C ILE A 41 -50.85 -8.40 -30.14
N ILE A 42 -50.44 -8.53 -31.39
CA ILE A 42 -49.07 -8.89 -31.77
C ILE A 42 -48.10 -7.75 -31.50
N GLN A 43 -48.51 -6.52 -31.78
CA GLN A 43 -47.72 -5.33 -31.50
C GLN A 43 -47.53 -5.13 -29.99
N GLU A 44 -48.58 -5.31 -29.19
CA GLU A 44 -48.51 -5.32 -27.72
C GLU A 44 -47.57 -6.41 -27.19
N ARG A 45 -47.69 -7.65 -27.68
CA ARG A 45 -46.76 -8.73 -27.31
C ARG A 45 -45.32 -8.40 -27.68
N ARG A 46 -45.06 -7.83 -28.86
CA ARG A 46 -43.72 -7.39 -29.27
C ARG A 46 -43.18 -6.28 -28.36
N MET A 47 -44.01 -5.30 -28.00
CA MET A 47 -43.63 -4.24 -27.06
C MET A 47 -43.32 -4.80 -25.68
N ILE A 48 -44.11 -5.74 -25.16
CA ILE A 48 -43.86 -6.39 -23.87
C ILE A 48 -42.53 -7.16 -23.91
N ILE A 49 -42.28 -7.92 -24.99
CA ILE A 49 -41.02 -8.66 -25.16
C ILE A 49 -39.83 -7.70 -25.26
N MET A 50 -39.94 -6.61 -26.02
CA MET A 50 -38.89 -5.60 -26.11
C MET A 50 -38.65 -4.92 -24.77
N LYS A 51 -39.70 -4.50 -24.04
CA LYS A 51 -39.57 -3.89 -22.71
C LYS A 51 -38.88 -4.84 -21.72
N ARG A 52 -39.22 -6.13 -21.74
CA ARG A 52 -38.56 -7.16 -20.92
C ARG A 52 -37.09 -7.34 -21.30
N ARG A 53 -36.75 -7.32 -22.59
CA ARG A 53 -35.36 -7.39 -23.07
C ARG A 53 -34.54 -6.17 -22.68
N VAL A 54 -35.11 -4.97 -22.80
CA VAL A 54 -34.49 -3.71 -22.37
C VAL A 54 -34.26 -3.71 -20.86
N LEU A 55 -35.26 -4.14 -20.08
CA LEU A 55 -35.13 -4.28 -18.63
C LEU A 55 -34.02 -5.30 -18.27
N ALA A 56 -34.00 -6.46 -18.92
CA ALA A 56 -32.96 -7.47 -18.70
C ALA A 56 -31.56 -6.94 -19.05
N LEU A 57 -31.43 -6.23 -20.18
CA LEU A 57 -30.18 -5.57 -20.57
C LEU A 57 -29.74 -4.54 -19.54
N ALA A 58 -30.65 -3.69 -19.06
CA ALA A 58 -30.37 -2.68 -18.05
C ALA A 58 -29.93 -3.29 -16.71
N VAL A 59 -30.57 -4.38 -16.29
CA VAL A 59 -30.17 -5.12 -15.08
C VAL A 59 -28.76 -5.70 -15.27
N VAL A 60 -28.49 -6.35 -16.40
CA VAL A 60 -27.16 -6.93 -16.67
C VAL A 60 -26.07 -5.85 -16.71
N THR A 61 -26.29 -4.74 -17.41
CA THR A 61 -25.32 -3.64 -17.42
C THR A 61 -25.12 -3.05 -16.03
N SER A 62 -26.18 -2.89 -15.22
CA SER A 62 -26.03 -2.41 -13.84
C SER A 62 -25.15 -3.33 -12.99
N ILE A 63 -25.33 -4.65 -13.10
CA ILE A 63 -24.52 -5.64 -12.38
C ILE A 63 -23.05 -5.57 -12.81
N VAL A 64 -22.79 -5.45 -14.12
CA VAL A 64 -21.43 -5.33 -14.66
C VAL A 64 -20.75 -4.05 -14.16
N VAL A 65 -21.46 -2.92 -14.14
CA VAL A 65 -20.93 -1.65 -13.63
C VAL A 65 -20.63 -1.76 -12.13
N VAL A 66 -21.53 -2.34 -11.34
CA VAL A 66 -21.30 -2.57 -9.90
C VAL A 66 -20.11 -3.49 -9.67
N ALA A 67 -19.96 -4.55 -10.46
CA ALA A 67 -18.81 -5.46 -10.37
C ALA A 67 -17.48 -4.77 -10.70
N LEU A 68 -17.46 -3.88 -11.70
CA LEU A 68 -16.28 -3.06 -12.06
C LEU A 68 -15.91 -2.05 -10.97
N ILE A 69 -16.89 -1.43 -10.33
CA ILE A 69 -16.64 -0.52 -9.20
C ILE A 69 -16.10 -1.32 -8.01
N LEU A 70 -16.70 -2.47 -7.68
CA LEU A 70 -16.24 -3.31 -6.60
C LEU A 70 -14.81 -3.82 -6.83
N SER A 71 -14.46 -4.22 -8.06
CA SER A 71 -13.12 -4.73 -8.37
C SER A 71 -12.01 -3.69 -8.23
N THR A 72 -12.33 -2.40 -8.36
CA THR A 72 -11.37 -1.30 -8.20
C THR A 72 -11.33 -0.75 -6.77
N VAL A 73 -12.47 -0.67 -6.08
CA VAL A 73 -12.57 -0.09 -4.73
C VAL A 73 -12.12 -1.07 -3.64
N LEU A 74 -12.40 -2.37 -3.78
CA LEU A 74 -12.05 -3.37 -2.76
C LEU A 74 -10.54 -3.50 -2.54
N PRO A 75 -9.68 -3.58 -3.58
CA PRO A 75 -8.23 -3.64 -3.40
C PRO A 75 -7.69 -2.36 -2.76
N ALA A 76 -8.15 -1.19 -3.22
CA ALA A 76 -7.71 0.09 -2.68
C ALA A 76 -8.00 0.22 -1.18
N ARG A 77 -9.22 -0.14 -0.74
CA ARG A 77 -9.59 -0.15 0.69
C ARG A 77 -8.74 -1.12 1.52
N ARG A 78 -8.40 -2.28 0.98
CA ARG A 78 -7.54 -3.25 1.67
C ARG A 78 -6.13 -2.69 1.88
N VAL A 79 -5.56 -2.04 0.87
CA VAL A 79 -4.23 -1.40 0.99
C VAL A 79 -4.26 -0.30 2.04
N THR A 80 -5.25 0.60 2.02
CA THR A 80 -5.37 1.67 3.02
C THR A 80 -5.54 1.12 4.43
N SER A 81 -6.37 0.09 4.60
CA SER A 81 -6.60 -0.54 5.91
C SER A 81 -5.33 -1.24 6.43
N ALA A 82 -4.61 -1.95 5.55
CA ALA A 82 -3.36 -2.60 5.89
C ALA A 82 -2.30 -1.59 6.34
N LYS A 83 -2.15 -0.46 5.63
CA LYS A 83 -1.23 0.62 6.02
C LYS A 83 -1.60 1.21 7.39
N GLN A 84 -2.89 1.48 7.62
CA GLN A 84 -3.34 2.01 8.91
C GLN A 84 -3.04 1.05 10.06
N ILE A 85 -3.35 -0.24 9.90
CA ILE A 85 -3.05 -1.26 10.92
C ILE A 85 -1.54 -1.32 11.19
N ALA A 86 -0.71 -1.29 10.15
CA ALA A 86 0.74 -1.30 10.30
C ALA A 86 1.26 -0.06 11.05
N LYS A 87 0.73 1.14 10.74
CA LYS A 87 1.04 2.37 11.49
C LYS A 87 0.72 2.22 12.97
N ASP A 88 -0.46 1.72 13.29
CA ASP A 88 -0.90 1.58 14.68
C ASP A 88 -0.01 0.59 15.45
N VAL A 89 0.37 -0.53 14.83
CA VAL A 89 1.27 -1.52 15.42
C VAL A 89 2.66 -0.93 15.66
N ILE A 90 3.23 -0.22 14.69
CA ILE A 90 4.57 0.38 14.81
C ILE A 90 4.57 1.52 15.81
N ALA A 91 3.55 2.37 15.82
CA ALA A 91 3.41 3.44 16.80
C ALA A 91 3.32 2.87 18.23
N LYS A 92 2.60 1.74 18.39
CA LYS A 92 2.44 1.08 19.69
C LYS A 92 3.70 0.37 20.17
N GLU A 93 4.37 -0.38 19.30
CA GLU A 93 5.51 -1.22 19.69
C GLU A 93 6.87 -0.51 19.61
N MET A 94 7.02 0.47 18.71
CA MET A 94 8.29 1.15 18.46
C MET A 94 8.26 2.64 18.82
N HIS A 95 7.10 3.20 19.16
CA HIS A 95 6.92 4.63 19.46
C HIS A 95 7.37 5.55 18.31
N VAL A 96 7.06 5.15 17.07
CA VAL A 96 7.44 5.87 15.84
C VAL A 96 6.22 6.21 15.00
N THR A 97 6.25 7.40 14.40
CA THR A 97 5.30 7.76 13.34
C THR A 97 5.91 7.46 11.97
N VAL A 98 5.14 6.82 11.11
CA VAL A 98 5.60 6.34 9.79
C VAL A 98 4.67 6.84 8.70
N ASP A 99 5.25 7.31 7.59
CA ASP A 99 4.50 7.85 6.46
C ASP A 99 4.03 6.73 5.51
N ASP A 100 2.88 6.93 4.84
CA ASP A 100 2.32 5.91 3.93
C ASP A 100 3.21 5.60 2.73
N GLU A 101 4.03 6.57 2.31
CA GLU A 101 4.98 6.45 1.21
C GLU A 101 6.14 5.52 1.53
N ASP A 102 6.38 5.27 2.81
CA ASP A 102 7.45 4.40 3.29
C ASP A 102 6.99 2.95 3.47
N MET A 103 5.71 2.65 3.19
CA MET A 103 5.09 1.34 3.35
C MET A 103 4.87 0.61 2.02
N ILE A 104 5.41 -0.60 1.93
CA ILE A 104 5.16 -1.57 0.86
C ILE A 104 4.12 -2.58 1.37
N VAL A 105 3.00 -2.71 0.66
CA VAL A 105 1.91 -3.62 1.06
C VAL A 105 1.89 -4.83 0.13
N GLU A 106 2.12 -6.01 0.68
CA GLU A 106 2.06 -7.30 -0.01
C GLU A 106 1.00 -8.20 0.64
N GLY A 107 -0.23 -8.11 0.12
CA GLY A 107 -1.35 -8.86 0.68
C GLY A 107 -1.72 -8.39 2.09
N ASN A 108 -1.45 -9.22 3.10
CA ASN A 108 -1.64 -8.85 4.51
C ASN A 108 -0.33 -8.47 5.22
N ILE A 109 0.78 -8.49 4.50
CA ILE A 109 2.09 -8.12 5.05
C ILE A 109 2.38 -6.69 4.64
N VAL A 110 2.82 -5.88 5.60
CA VAL A 110 3.31 -4.53 5.35
C VAL A 110 4.79 -4.48 5.73
N ILE A 111 5.62 -4.07 4.79
CA ILE A 111 7.06 -3.90 4.97
C ILE A 111 7.34 -2.40 5.00
N VAL A 112 8.10 -1.96 5.99
CA VAL A 112 8.46 -0.55 6.13
C VAL A 112 9.84 -0.38 6.72
N THR A 113 10.59 0.58 6.19
CA THR A 113 11.91 0.95 6.70
C THR A 113 11.76 1.98 7.81
N VAL A 114 12.14 1.62 9.03
CA VAL A 114 12.13 2.49 10.22
C VAL A 114 13.52 2.47 10.84
N ASN A 115 14.14 3.64 11.01
CA ASN A 115 15.47 3.80 11.61
C ASN A 115 16.58 2.95 10.98
N GLY A 116 16.58 2.83 9.65
CA GLY A 116 17.54 1.97 8.97
C GLY A 116 17.37 0.48 9.32
N LYS A 117 16.19 0.07 9.79
CA LYS A 117 15.78 -1.33 9.93
C LYS A 117 14.53 -1.57 9.09
N GLU A 118 14.41 -2.76 8.54
CA GLU A 118 13.19 -3.17 7.83
C GLU A 118 12.28 -3.89 8.82
N VAL A 119 11.08 -3.37 9.00
CA VAL A 119 10.05 -3.91 9.88
C VAL A 119 8.97 -4.55 9.02
N THR A 120 8.71 -5.83 9.26
CA THR A 120 7.66 -6.60 8.60
C THR A 120 6.51 -6.80 9.58
N VAL A 121 5.32 -6.30 9.22
CA VAL A 121 4.11 -6.35 10.05
C VAL A 121 3.08 -7.25 9.38
N ASP A 122 2.51 -8.19 10.15
CA ASP A 122 1.30 -8.90 9.75
C ASP A 122 0.08 -8.08 10.18
N THR A 123 -0.71 -7.65 9.19
CA THR A 123 -1.92 -6.85 9.43
C THR A 123 -3.14 -7.67 9.85
N LYS A 124 -3.13 -9.00 9.68
CA LYS A 124 -4.17 -9.88 10.22
C LYS A 124 -3.99 -10.12 11.70
N GLU A 125 -2.76 -10.37 12.11
CA GLU A 125 -2.41 -10.60 13.52
C GLU A 125 -2.11 -9.29 14.27
N ALA A 126 -2.01 -8.17 13.55
CA ALA A 126 -1.65 -6.85 14.06
C ALA A 126 -0.38 -6.90 14.92
N LYS A 127 0.69 -7.50 14.36
CA LYS A 127 1.95 -7.75 15.09
C LYS A 127 3.17 -7.62 14.19
N ILE A 128 4.28 -7.15 14.76
CA ILE A 128 5.60 -7.21 14.10
C ILE A 128 6.05 -8.68 14.00
N MET A 129 6.22 -9.18 12.78
CA MET A 129 6.73 -10.52 12.51
C MET A 129 8.24 -10.58 12.56
N LYS A 130 8.91 -9.58 11.97
CA LYS A 130 10.36 -9.58 11.77
C LYS A 130 10.89 -8.17 11.73
N ILE A 131 12.06 -7.97 12.35
CA ILE A 131 12.89 -6.78 12.18
C ILE A 131 14.20 -7.25 11.57
N SER A 132 14.47 -6.83 10.34
CA SER A 132 15.69 -7.18 9.61
C SER A 132 16.66 -6.00 9.61
N MET A 133 17.95 -6.29 9.79
CA MET A 133 19.01 -5.32 9.57
C MET A 133 19.35 -5.26 8.07
N PRO A 134 19.83 -4.11 7.58
CA PRO A 134 20.28 -3.99 6.21
C PRO A 134 21.54 -4.83 5.99
N GLU A 135 21.64 -5.47 4.83
CA GLU A 135 22.80 -6.24 4.42
C GLU A 135 23.78 -5.35 3.63
N PRO A 136 25.11 -5.51 3.80
CA PRO A 136 26.09 -4.75 3.05
C PRO A 136 25.93 -4.96 1.53
N ALA A 137 25.94 -3.87 0.77
CA ALA A 137 25.84 -3.88 -0.68
C ALA A 137 26.91 -2.98 -1.30
N SER A 138 27.36 -3.33 -2.51
CA SER A 138 28.23 -2.45 -3.29
C SER A 138 27.45 -1.27 -3.86
N LEU A 139 28.02 -0.07 -3.73
CA LEU A 139 27.55 1.12 -4.42
C LEU A 139 28.39 1.33 -5.67
N THR A 140 27.75 1.73 -6.76
CA THR A 140 28.46 2.30 -7.90
C THR A 140 28.98 3.71 -7.56
N GLU A 141 29.92 4.22 -8.34
CA GLU A 141 30.44 5.58 -8.15
C GLU A 141 29.33 6.64 -8.33
N GLU A 142 28.43 6.42 -9.28
CA GLU A 142 27.24 7.25 -9.50
C GLU A 142 26.29 7.22 -8.29
N GLU A 143 26.01 6.03 -7.74
CA GLU A 143 25.16 5.87 -6.54
C GLU A 143 25.79 6.55 -5.33
N ARG A 144 27.11 6.44 -5.16
CA ARG A 144 27.86 7.10 -4.10
C ARG A 144 27.79 8.62 -4.21
N ASN A 145 28.01 9.18 -5.40
CA ASN A 145 27.96 10.61 -5.63
C ASN A 145 26.55 11.16 -5.41
N ARG A 146 25.53 10.43 -5.88
CA ARG A 146 24.12 10.76 -5.64
C ARG A 146 23.79 10.75 -4.15
N ALA A 147 24.29 9.77 -3.38
CA ALA A 147 24.10 9.73 -1.92
C ALA A 147 24.63 11.00 -1.25
N ILE A 148 25.85 11.41 -1.64
CA ILE A 148 26.53 12.59 -1.11
C ILE A 148 25.73 13.86 -1.46
N GLU A 149 25.24 13.96 -2.70
CA GLU A 149 24.42 15.09 -3.13
C GLU A 149 23.12 15.21 -2.33
N ILE A 150 22.41 14.09 -2.14
CA ILE A 150 21.19 14.04 -1.32
C ILE A 150 21.50 14.49 0.11
N PHE A 151 22.59 13.98 0.69
CA PHE A 151 23.03 14.36 2.03
C PHE A 151 23.28 15.87 2.14
N ARG A 152 24.06 16.45 1.23
CA ARG A 152 24.39 17.89 1.28
C ARG A 152 23.17 18.80 1.12
N ASN A 153 22.16 18.33 0.39
CA ASN A 153 20.98 19.13 0.09
C ASN A 153 19.81 18.90 1.04
N SER A 154 19.87 17.89 1.89
CA SER A 154 18.78 17.49 2.76
C SER A 154 18.54 18.50 3.90
N PRO A 155 17.26 18.85 4.18
CA PRO A 155 16.92 19.75 5.29
C PRO A 155 17.27 19.14 6.65
N GLU A 156 17.23 17.81 6.78
CA GLU A 156 17.58 17.09 8.01
C GLU A 156 19.06 17.24 8.38
N VAL A 157 19.94 17.43 7.40
CA VAL A 157 21.37 17.67 7.61
C VAL A 157 21.65 19.13 7.95
N LYS A 158 20.88 20.05 7.34
CA LYS A 158 21.00 21.50 7.57
C LYS A 158 20.47 21.92 8.94
N ASN A 159 19.51 21.19 9.48
CA ASN A 159 18.90 21.41 10.78
C ASN A 159 19.12 20.20 11.68
N PHE A 160 20.37 19.77 11.84
CA PHE A 160 20.69 18.61 12.65
C PHE A 160 20.73 18.98 14.15
N PRO A 161 19.93 18.34 15.02
CA PRO A 161 19.91 18.65 16.44
C PRO A 161 21.14 18.06 17.15
N ILE A 162 21.80 18.89 17.97
CA ILE A 162 22.89 18.49 18.86
C ILE A 162 22.51 18.87 20.30
N PRO A 163 22.67 17.96 21.28
CA PRO A 163 22.46 18.29 22.68
C PRO A 163 23.46 19.36 23.12
N VAL A 164 22.98 20.45 23.74
CA VAL A 164 23.84 21.43 24.38
C VAL A 164 24.43 20.78 25.63
N MET A 165 25.69 20.36 25.55
CA MET A 165 26.45 19.97 26.73
C MET A 165 26.77 21.24 27.53
N THR A 166 25.93 21.60 28.49
CA THR A 166 26.31 22.56 29.52
C THR A 166 27.43 21.96 30.34
N ALA A 167 28.58 22.63 30.37
CA ALA A 167 29.63 22.30 31.32
C ALA A 167 29.03 22.27 32.74
N PRO A 168 29.45 21.34 33.61
CA PRO A 168 29.07 21.41 35.01
C PRO A 168 29.49 22.79 35.56
N PRO A 169 28.69 23.43 36.42
CA PRO A 169 29.01 24.76 36.94
C PRO A 169 30.39 24.74 37.61
N GLU A 170 31.30 25.57 37.10
CA GLU A 170 32.53 25.94 37.80
C GLU A 170 32.13 26.78 39.01
N ASN A 171 31.89 26.15 40.16
CA ASN A 171 32.08 26.77 41.46
C ASN A 171 32.35 25.68 42.48
N GLY A 172 33.42 25.91 43.25
CA GLY A 172 34.17 24.90 43.97
C GLY A 172 33.47 24.34 45.20
N ASP A 173 33.75 23.06 45.44
CA ASP A 173 34.07 22.59 46.78
C ASP A 173 35.06 21.42 46.67
N GLU A 174 36.25 21.63 47.22
CA GLU A 174 37.27 20.61 47.39
C GLU A 174 36.75 19.55 48.37
N GLY A 175 36.06 18.52 47.88
CA GLY A 175 35.46 17.60 48.84
C GLY A 175 34.69 16.39 48.35
N ASN A 176 34.90 15.86 47.14
CA ASN A 176 34.40 14.50 46.87
C ASN A 176 35.18 13.77 45.78
N LYS A 177 35.97 12.76 46.17
CA LYS A 177 36.73 11.88 45.26
C LYS A 177 35.95 10.64 44.80
N ASN A 178 34.62 10.72 44.76
CA ASN A 178 33.79 9.70 44.14
C ASN A 178 33.04 10.33 42.96
N GLY A 179 33.39 9.92 41.74
CA GLY A 179 32.72 10.29 40.50
C GLY A 179 31.29 9.74 40.42
N GLY A 180 30.38 10.34 41.19
CA GLY A 180 28.95 10.13 41.13
C GLY A 180 28.30 11.19 40.26
N PHE A 181 27.55 10.75 39.25
CA PHE A 181 26.57 11.59 38.56
C PHE A 181 25.60 12.16 39.61
N ILE A 182 25.48 13.48 39.67
CA ILE A 182 24.41 14.12 40.41
C ILE A 182 23.15 13.95 39.56
N ILE A 183 22.34 12.94 39.90
CA ILE A 183 20.93 12.90 39.50
C ILE A 183 20.26 13.91 40.43
N THR A 184 19.99 15.10 39.92
CA THR A 184 19.06 16.03 40.59
C THR A 184 17.66 15.66 40.14
N ASP A 185 16.74 15.73 41.10
CA ASP A 185 15.38 15.23 41.02
C ASP A 185 14.60 15.76 39.82
N GLU A 186 13.69 14.90 39.40
CA GLU A 186 12.62 15.03 38.41
C GLU A 186 12.04 16.46 38.31
N ASP A 187 12.22 17.05 37.12
CA ASP A 187 11.44 18.11 36.46
C ASP A 187 12.33 19.27 35.95
N GLU A 188 12.36 19.45 34.62
CA GLU A 188 13.03 20.53 33.86
C GLU A 188 14.51 20.35 33.42
N ALA A 189 14.94 19.15 33.03
CA ALA A 189 16.00 19.05 32.03
C ALA A 189 15.41 19.21 30.62
N ILE A 190 14.97 20.41 30.26
CA ILE A 190 14.76 20.75 28.86
C ILE A 190 16.18 20.81 28.26
N GLU A 191 16.66 19.68 27.75
CA GLU A 191 17.85 19.64 26.90
C GLU A 191 17.62 20.65 25.77
N LYS A 192 18.25 21.82 25.88
CA LYS A 192 18.21 22.81 24.80
C LYS A 192 18.94 22.16 23.63
N GLU A 193 18.20 21.72 22.62
CA GLU A 193 18.80 21.24 21.37
C GLU A 193 19.34 22.44 20.59
N LYS A 194 20.60 22.39 20.16
CA LYS A 194 21.19 23.34 19.22
C LYS A 194 21.16 22.73 17.83
N TYR A 195 20.51 23.41 16.89
CA TYR A 195 20.54 23.00 15.49
C TYR A 195 21.82 23.48 14.81
N VAL A 196 22.46 22.59 14.05
CA VAL A 196 23.65 22.92 13.26
C VAL A 196 23.50 22.42 11.82
N ASP A 197 24.20 23.09 10.92
CA ASP A 197 24.30 22.69 9.52
C ASP A 197 25.51 21.78 9.31
N LEU A 198 25.25 20.52 8.95
CA LEU A 198 26.27 19.51 8.64
C LEU A 198 26.48 19.30 7.14
N SER A 199 25.91 20.14 6.26
CA SER A 199 26.00 19.94 4.81
C SER A 199 27.44 19.98 4.29
N ASN A 200 28.30 20.73 4.98
CA ASN A 200 29.71 20.90 4.64
C ASN A 200 30.64 20.04 5.53
N ALA A 201 30.09 19.11 6.31
CA ALA A 201 30.87 18.22 7.15
C ALA A 201 31.78 17.31 6.32
N THR A 202 32.92 16.94 6.90
CA THR A 202 33.87 16.01 6.27
C THR A 202 33.27 14.62 6.26
N ILE A 203 33.09 14.05 5.07
CA ILE A 203 32.57 12.70 4.90
C ILE A 203 33.69 11.70 5.15
N VAL A 204 33.54 10.90 6.20
CA VAL A 204 34.53 9.91 6.65
C VAL A 204 34.28 8.55 5.98
N SER A 205 33.02 8.18 5.80
CA SER A 205 32.65 6.89 5.21
C SER A 205 31.35 6.98 4.43
N VAL A 206 31.29 6.25 3.31
CA VAL A 206 30.04 5.99 2.57
C VAL A 206 29.95 4.49 2.33
N LYS A 207 28.93 3.85 2.88
CA LYS A 207 28.71 2.39 2.79
C LYS A 207 27.34 2.10 2.17
N GLY A 208 27.28 1.10 1.29
CA GLY A 208 26.04 0.65 0.68
C GLY A 208 25.35 -0.43 1.46
N TYR A 209 24.02 -0.44 1.38
CA TYR A 209 23.15 -1.38 2.05
C TYR A 209 21.95 -1.75 1.19
N THR A 210 21.44 -2.96 1.36
CA THR A 210 20.14 -3.39 0.81
C THR A 210 19.32 -4.06 1.88
N PHE A 211 18.02 -3.80 1.90
CA PHE A 211 17.12 -4.58 2.75
C PHE A 211 16.65 -5.85 2.04
N PRO A 212 16.53 -6.97 2.76
CA PRO A 212 16.25 -8.28 2.18
C PRO A 212 14.89 -8.35 1.47
N ASN A 213 13.88 -7.59 1.91
CA ASN A 213 12.57 -7.59 1.25
C ASN A 213 12.32 -6.34 0.39
N GLY A 214 12.86 -5.18 0.78
CA GLY A 214 12.63 -3.91 0.09
C GLY A 214 13.29 -3.77 -1.29
N LYS A 215 14.30 -4.60 -1.64
CA LYS A 215 15.16 -4.48 -2.85
C LYS A 215 15.81 -3.10 -3.07
N GLU A 216 15.55 -2.15 -2.19
CA GLU A 216 16.01 -0.77 -2.28
C GLU A 216 17.42 -0.67 -1.73
N LYS A 217 18.25 0.10 -2.44
CA LYS A 217 19.61 0.42 -2.02
C LYS A 217 19.60 1.67 -1.16
N TYR A 218 20.32 1.60 -0.06
CA TYR A 218 20.54 2.67 0.88
C TYR A 218 22.03 2.96 0.98
N ALA A 219 22.37 4.19 1.32
CA ALA A 219 23.73 4.59 1.61
C ALA A 219 23.81 5.11 3.05
N SER A 220 24.71 4.56 3.85
CA SER A 220 25.09 5.14 5.14
C SER A 220 26.25 6.09 4.92
N ILE A 221 26.09 7.34 5.34
CA ILE A 221 27.10 8.38 5.26
C ILE A 221 27.50 8.75 6.69
N GLU A 222 28.76 8.52 7.03
CA GLU A 222 29.34 8.94 8.31
C GLU A 222 30.14 10.23 8.09
N VAL A 223 29.88 11.23 8.92
CA VAL A 223 30.52 12.54 8.86
C VAL A 223 31.14 12.94 10.19
N GLN A 224 32.21 13.73 10.07
CA GLN A 224 32.85 14.44 11.17
C GLN A 224 32.82 15.93 10.89
N SER A 225 32.58 16.72 11.92
CA SER A 225 32.51 18.18 11.86
C SER A 225 33.00 18.75 13.18
N ASP A 226 33.67 19.89 13.12
CA ASP A 226 34.07 20.66 14.32
C ASP A 226 32.85 21.19 15.09
N LEU A 227 31.67 21.15 14.47
CA LEU A 227 30.39 21.50 15.10
C LEU A 227 29.84 20.37 15.99
N LEU A 228 30.35 19.15 15.85
CA LEU A 228 30.01 18.01 16.70
C LEU A 228 30.89 18.00 17.95
N PRO A 229 30.41 17.46 19.08
CA PRO A 229 31.24 17.28 20.27
C PRO A 229 32.51 16.46 19.94
N LYS A 230 33.63 16.80 20.57
CA LYS A 230 34.90 16.10 20.32
C LYS A 230 34.75 14.60 20.53
N GLY A 231 35.19 13.81 19.54
CA GLY A 231 35.09 12.35 19.57
C GLY A 231 33.77 11.78 19.04
N TYR A 232 32.80 12.62 18.65
CA TYR A 232 31.54 12.17 18.07
C TYR A 232 31.56 12.24 16.53
N SER A 233 30.83 11.32 15.90
CA SER A 233 30.48 11.38 14.48
C SER A 233 28.96 11.33 14.33
N ALA A 234 28.47 11.80 13.18
CA ALA A 234 27.08 11.69 12.80
C ALA A 234 26.94 10.73 11.62
N THR A 235 25.96 9.85 11.68
CA THR A 235 25.68 8.86 10.64
C THR A 235 24.29 9.08 10.09
N PHE A 236 24.16 9.15 8.77
CA PHE A 236 22.91 9.36 8.04
C PHE A 236 22.64 8.19 7.11
N PHE A 237 21.41 7.70 7.09
CA PHE A 237 20.94 6.71 6.13
C PHE A 237 20.13 7.40 5.04
N VAL A 238 20.61 7.28 3.81
CA VAL A 238 20.03 7.88 2.61
C VAL A 238 19.33 6.79 1.80
N ASP A 239 18.07 7.02 1.45
CA ASP A 239 17.35 6.22 0.45
C ASP A 239 17.67 6.78 -0.95
N LEU A 240 18.41 6.00 -1.74
CA LEU A 240 18.86 6.42 -3.08
C LEU A 240 17.73 6.51 -4.10
N LYS A 241 16.65 5.76 -3.89
CA LYS A 241 15.51 5.73 -4.81
C LYS A 241 14.58 6.91 -4.54
N LYS A 242 14.28 7.17 -3.26
CA LYS A 242 13.42 8.29 -2.84
C LYS A 242 14.14 9.63 -2.80
N GLY A 243 15.48 9.62 -2.75
CA GLY A 243 16.26 10.85 -2.72
C GLY A 243 16.15 11.61 -1.39
N LYS A 244 15.93 10.91 -0.27
CA LYS A 244 15.73 11.52 1.06
C LYS A 244 16.52 10.79 2.14
N ILE A 245 16.71 11.46 3.28
CA ILE A 245 17.27 10.83 4.48
C ILE A 245 16.15 10.13 5.24
N VAL A 246 16.37 8.88 5.63
CA VAL A 246 15.38 8.06 6.36
C VAL A 246 15.69 7.93 7.84
N SER A 247 16.96 8.12 8.22
CA SER A 247 17.36 8.20 9.62
C SER A 247 18.74 8.84 9.75
N GLY A 248 19.05 9.30 10.95
CA GLY A 248 20.33 9.88 11.26
C GLY A 248 20.50 10.04 12.76
N GLY A 249 21.72 9.88 13.22
CA GLY A 249 22.04 9.95 14.64
C GLY A 249 23.48 10.32 14.87
N MET A 250 23.76 10.78 16.08
CA MET A 250 25.10 11.11 16.53
C MET A 250 25.52 10.12 17.61
N GLY A 251 26.79 9.75 17.63
CA GLY A 251 27.35 8.93 18.69
C GLY A 251 28.88 9.02 18.73
N PRO A 252 29.52 8.33 19.68
CA PRO A 252 30.97 8.24 19.73
C PRO A 252 31.50 7.62 18.43
N SER A 253 32.57 8.20 17.89
CA SER A 253 33.18 7.77 16.62
C SER A 253 33.43 6.26 16.63
N GLY A 254 32.97 5.56 15.58
CA GLY A 254 33.11 4.11 15.45
C GLY A 254 32.05 3.26 16.17
N SER A 255 31.11 3.87 16.91
CA SER A 255 30.01 3.17 17.59
C SER A 255 28.61 3.63 17.20
N VAL A 256 28.51 4.55 16.23
CA VAL A 256 27.25 5.19 15.84
C VAL A 256 26.32 4.18 15.17
N LYS A 257 25.24 3.86 15.87
CA LYS A 257 24.08 3.19 15.29
C LYS A 257 23.09 4.27 14.81
N PRO A 258 22.46 4.11 13.65
CA PRO A 258 21.42 5.04 13.21
C PRO A 258 20.32 5.13 14.27
N GLY A 259 20.16 6.32 14.83
CA GLY A 259 19.07 6.71 15.73
C GLY A 259 18.03 7.56 14.98
N PHE A 260 17.01 8.03 15.70
CA PHE A 260 16.02 8.93 15.13
C PHE A 260 16.59 10.33 14.92
N ILE A 261 16.25 10.92 13.77
CA ILE A 261 16.16 12.37 13.66
C ILE A 261 14.75 12.71 14.15
N LYS A 262 14.60 13.36 15.29
CA LYS A 262 13.33 13.98 15.65
C LYS A 262 13.02 15.03 14.57
N LYS A 263 11.96 14.81 13.79
CA LYS A 263 11.44 15.88 12.93
C LYS A 263 10.92 17.00 13.84
N PRO A 264 11.26 18.26 13.58
CA PRO A 264 10.67 19.40 14.28
C PRO A 264 9.15 19.48 14.10
#